data_AF-A0A2T6AX01-F1
#
_entry.id   AF-A0A2T6AX01-F1
#
_cell.length_a   1.000
_cell.length_b   1.000
_cell.length_c   1.000
_cell.angle_alpha   90.00
_cell.angle_beta   90.00
_cell.angle_gamma   90.00
#
_symmetry.space_group_name_H-M   'P 1'
#
loop_
_entity.id
_entity.type
_entity.pdbx_description
1 polymer ?
#
loop_
_entity_poly.entity_id
_entity_poly.type
_entity_poly.pdbx_seq_one_letter_code
_entity_poly.pdbx_strand_id
1 'polypeptide(L)'
;MAGPDFGFPFTWFRSPLSGDVFQNTAPDYSSTDIAGNIEIERRITREVASYGNQLGTILDALMVLAKDADRDDPAIAELFRLIDAVDAVKQAEGQSAGERARDALDSLRKTDRAAYAALVRGLRAEGDEA
;
A
#
# COMPACT_ATOMS: atom_id res chain seq x y z
N MET A 1 9.14 10.02 46.49
CA MET A 1 9.95 8.88 46.01
C MET A 1 9.03 7.67 45.93
N ALA A 2 9.06 6.96 44.80
CA ALA A 2 8.27 5.79 44.39
C ALA A 2 6.75 6.02 44.21
N GLY A 3 6.29 5.94 42.95
CA GLY A 3 4.89 6.09 42.54
C GLY A 3 4.06 4.82 42.74
N PRO A 4 2.72 4.91 42.61
CA PRO A 4 1.85 3.77 42.78
C PRO A 4 1.96 2.79 41.60
N ASP A 5 2.15 1.52 41.94
CA ASP A 5 1.99 0.37 41.04
C ASP A 5 0.56 0.33 40.50
N PHE A 6 0.38 0.81 39.27
CA PHE A 6 -0.80 0.49 38.48
C PHE A 6 -0.53 -0.83 37.75
N GLY A 7 -0.91 -1.92 38.41
CA GLY A 7 -1.14 -3.19 37.72
C GLY A 7 -2.20 -2.97 36.64
N PHE A 8 -1.80 -2.99 35.37
CA PHE A 8 -2.72 -3.15 34.26
C PHE A 8 -2.26 -4.31 33.36
N PRO A 9 -2.96 -5.45 33.43
CA PRO A 9 -2.87 -6.53 32.47
C PRO A 9 -3.77 -6.19 31.27
N PHE A 10 -3.22 -5.73 30.16
CA PHE A 10 -3.97 -5.69 28.90
C PHE A 10 -3.66 -7.01 28.17
N THR A 11 -4.33 -8.12 28.49
CA THR A 11 -5.67 -8.47 27.99
C THR A 11 -5.79 -7.98 26.54
N TRP A 12 -5.59 -8.81 25.52
CA TRP A 12 -6.66 -9.68 24.98
C TRP A 12 -8.04 -9.01 24.88
N PHE A 13 -8.12 -7.68 24.84
CA PHE A 13 -9.36 -6.95 24.60
C PHE A 13 -9.68 -7.01 23.09
N ARG A 14 -10.07 -8.20 22.63
CA ARG A 14 -11.01 -8.36 21.51
C ARG A 14 -12.35 -7.80 21.99
N SER A 15 -12.54 -6.50 21.82
CA SER A 15 -13.86 -5.90 21.95
C SER A 15 -14.80 -6.63 20.98
N PRO A 16 -16.01 -7.08 21.41
CA PRO A 16 -16.95 -7.80 20.54
C PRO A 16 -17.57 -6.92 19.44
N LEU A 17 -17.13 -5.66 19.32
CA LEU A 17 -17.39 -4.75 18.21
C LEU A 17 -16.23 -4.64 17.21
N SER A 18 -15.08 -5.26 17.51
CA SER A 18 -13.92 -5.38 16.62
C SER A 18 -13.98 -6.76 15.97
N GLY A 19 -14.96 -6.97 15.10
CA GLY A 19 -14.88 -8.06 14.13
C GLY A 19 -13.57 -7.93 13.36
N ASP A 20 -13.05 -9.02 12.80
CA ASP A 20 -12.04 -8.94 11.75
C ASP A 20 -12.60 -8.06 10.64
N VAL A 21 -12.35 -6.75 10.74
CA VAL A 21 -12.68 -5.80 9.70
C VAL A 21 -11.64 -6.08 8.65
N PHE A 22 -11.96 -7.00 7.74
CA PHE A 22 -11.47 -6.92 6.37
C PHE A 22 -11.94 -5.57 5.83
N GLN A 23 -11.19 -4.53 6.19
CA GLN A 23 -11.42 -3.18 5.71
C GLN A 23 -10.91 -3.22 4.29
N ASN A 24 -11.83 -3.46 3.37
CA ASN A 24 -11.54 -3.30 1.96
C ASN A 24 -11.10 -1.85 1.76
N THR A 25 -9.80 -1.63 1.58
CA THR A 25 -9.22 -0.32 1.27
C THR A 25 -9.52 0.11 -0.17
N ALA A 26 -10.10 -0.77 -0.99
CA ALA A 26 -10.70 -0.34 -2.24
C ALA A 26 -12.00 0.45 -1.94
N PRO A 27 -12.22 1.58 -2.61
CA PRO A 27 -13.46 2.33 -2.45
C PRO A 27 -14.66 1.43 -2.75
N ASP A 28 -15.67 1.52 -1.90
CA ASP A 28 -16.98 1.03 -2.26
C ASP A 28 -17.58 1.96 -3.32
N TYR A 29 -17.39 1.62 -4.59
CA TYR A 29 -17.95 2.37 -5.72
C TYR A 29 -19.49 2.29 -5.80
N SER A 30 -20.16 1.64 -4.83
CA SER A 30 -21.61 1.65 -4.67
C SER A 30 -22.09 2.61 -3.58
N SER A 31 -21.19 3.18 -2.77
CA SER A 31 -21.54 4.15 -1.73
C SER A 31 -21.56 5.59 -2.25
N THR A 32 -22.46 6.40 -1.69
CA THR A 32 -22.63 7.83 -2.02
C THR A 32 -21.57 8.74 -1.38
N ASP A 33 -20.60 8.17 -0.66
CA ASP A 33 -19.59 8.93 0.11
C ASP A 33 -18.39 9.37 -0.73
N ILE A 34 -18.33 8.96 -2.01
CA ILE A 34 -17.34 9.45 -2.96
C ILE A 34 -17.79 10.84 -3.44
N ALA A 35 -17.14 11.89 -2.93
CA ALA A 35 -17.42 13.28 -3.31
C ALA A 35 -17.10 13.61 -4.79
N GLY A 36 -16.46 12.68 -5.51
CA GLY A 36 -16.04 12.81 -6.91
C GLY A 36 -16.83 11.93 -7.89
N ASN A 37 -16.43 11.95 -9.16
CA ASN A 37 -17.02 11.07 -10.17
C ASN A 37 -16.52 9.63 -9.97
N ILE A 38 -17.42 8.75 -9.52
CA ILE A 38 -17.15 7.34 -9.21
C ILE A 38 -16.49 6.59 -10.37
N GLU A 39 -16.88 6.88 -11.62
CA GLU A 39 -16.32 6.22 -12.80
C GLU A 39 -14.87 6.65 -13.03
N ILE A 40 -14.56 7.91 -12.75
CA ILE A 40 -13.19 8.44 -12.82
C ILE A 40 -12.33 7.81 -11.72
N GLU A 41 -12.81 7.77 -10.47
CA GLU A 41 -12.07 7.19 -9.33
C GLU A 41 -11.79 5.69 -9.51
N ARG A 42 -12.76 4.95 -10.05
CA ARG A 42 -12.60 3.54 -10.42
C ARG A 42 -11.49 3.38 -11.47
N ARG A 43 -11.48 4.27 -12.47
CA ARG A 43 -10.48 4.23 -13.54
C ARG A 43 -9.09 4.61 -13.03
N ILE A 44 -8.96 5.64 -12.18
CA ILE A 44 -7.70 6.03 -11.55
C ILE A 44 -7.12 4.87 -10.73
N THR A 45 -7.93 4.29 -9.83
CA THR A 45 -7.47 3.22 -8.93
C THR A 45 -7.05 1.96 -9.70
N ARG A 46 -7.71 1.65 -10.83
CA ARG A 46 -7.42 0.47 -11.65
C ARG A 46 -6.26 0.66 -12.63
N GLU A 47 -6.19 1.82 -13.28
CA GLU A 47 -5.31 2.04 -14.44
C GLU A 47 -4.04 2.84 -14.11
N VAL A 48 -4.07 3.63 -13.04
CA VAL A 48 -2.93 4.49 -12.64
C VAL A 48 -2.17 3.85 -11.50
N ALA A 49 -2.79 3.71 -10.33
CA ALA A 49 -2.19 3.13 -9.14
C ALA A 49 -3.26 2.88 -8.06
N SER A 50 -3.14 1.79 -7.30
CA SER A 50 -3.91 1.61 -6.07
C SER A 50 -3.56 2.72 -5.06
N TYR A 51 -4.47 3.03 -4.12
CA TYR A 51 -4.19 4.02 -3.09
C TYR A 51 -2.95 3.70 -2.27
N GLY A 52 -2.68 2.42 -2.00
CA GLY A 52 -1.45 1.99 -1.33
C GLY A 52 -0.19 2.36 -2.12
N ASN A 53 -0.22 2.24 -3.45
CA ASN A 53 0.91 2.62 -4.31
C ASN A 53 1.04 4.15 -4.46
N GLN A 54 -0.08 4.87 -4.51
CA GLN A 54 -0.09 6.34 -4.47
C GLN A 54 0.54 6.86 -3.17
N LEU A 55 0.14 6.31 -2.01
CA LEU A 55 0.69 6.67 -0.71
C LEU A 55 2.17 6.28 -0.59
N GLY A 56 2.57 5.11 -1.11
CA GLY A 56 3.98 4.71 -1.16
C GLY A 56 4.83 5.72 -1.92
N THR A 57 4.38 6.16 -3.09
CA THR A 57 5.07 7.18 -3.91
C THR A 57 5.23 8.50 -3.14
N ILE A 58 4.21 8.92 -2.39
CA ILE A 58 4.25 10.14 -1.58
C ILE A 58 5.24 9.98 -0.42
N LEU A 59 5.22 8.84 0.28
CA LEU A 59 6.14 8.57 1.39
C LEU A 59 7.60 8.54 0.92
N ASP A 60 7.88 7.95 -0.24
CA ASP A 60 9.22 7.96 -0.84
C ASP A 60 9.70 9.38 -1.16
N ALA A 61 8.83 10.20 -1.74
CA ALA A 61 9.15 11.61 -2.02
C ALA A 61 9.41 12.40 -0.75
N LEU A 62 8.58 12.21 0.29
CA LEU A 62 8.76 12.85 1.59
C LEU A 62 10.06 12.41 2.27
N MET A 63 10.44 11.14 2.15
CA MET A 63 11.70 10.63 2.69
C MET A 63 12.92 11.28 2.02
N VAL A 64 12.87 11.49 0.70
CA VAL A 64 13.90 12.22 -0.03
C VAL A 64 14.01 13.66 0.47
N LEU A 65 12.88 14.34 0.67
CA LEU A 65 12.84 15.70 1.19
C LEU A 65 13.29 15.79 2.66
N ALA A 66 12.99 14.78 3.46
CA ALA A 66 13.33 14.69 4.88
C ALA A 66 14.75 14.17 5.13
N LYS A 67 15.52 13.84 4.08
CA LYS A 67 16.84 13.21 4.21
C LYS A 67 17.77 13.99 5.13
N ASP A 68 17.81 15.31 4.96
CA ASP A 68 18.67 16.24 5.72
C ASP A 68 17.90 16.99 6.83
N ALA A 69 16.65 16.60 7.10
CA ALA A 69 15.86 17.17 8.17
C ALA A 69 16.32 16.66 9.54
N ASP A 70 16.09 17.47 10.58
CA ASP A 70 16.35 17.09 11.96
C ASP A 70 15.52 15.85 12.32
N ARG A 71 16.21 14.77 12.71
CA ARG A 71 15.59 13.50 13.06
C ARG A 71 14.91 13.54 14.42
N ASP A 72 15.23 14.53 15.24
CA ASP A 72 14.58 14.75 16.53
C ASP A 72 13.27 15.55 16.39
N ASP A 73 12.97 16.09 15.20
CA ASP A 73 11.66 16.66 14.92
C ASP A 73 10.59 15.54 14.98
N PRO A 74 9.55 15.69 15.83
CA PRO A 74 8.56 14.64 16.02
C PRO A 74 7.83 14.20 14.74
N ALA A 75 7.61 15.11 13.79
CA ALA A 75 6.92 14.79 12.54
C ALA A 75 7.83 14.00 11.58
N ILE A 76 9.13 14.32 11.58
CA ILE A 76 10.13 13.59 10.79
C ILE A 76 10.37 12.20 11.38
N ALA A 77 10.52 12.09 12.71
CA ALA A 77 10.64 10.82 13.40
C ALA A 77 9.42 9.91 13.13
N GLU A 78 8.22 10.48 13.15
CA GLU A 78 6.97 9.77 12.84
C GLU A 78 6.91 9.27 11.39
N LEU A 79 7.37 10.07 10.43
CA LEU A 79 7.47 9.67 9.02
C LEU A 79 8.35 8.42 8.86
N PHE A 80 9.55 8.43 9.42
CA PHE A 80 10.47 7.28 9.34
C PHE A 80 9.89 6.04 10.03
N ARG A 81 9.28 6.21 11.20
CA ARG A 81 8.62 5.12 11.93
C ARG A 81 7.46 4.50 11.12
N LEU A 82 6.69 5.33 10.41
CA LEU A 82 5.61 4.84 9.56
C LEU A 82 6.14 4.03 8.38
N ILE A 83 7.20 4.52 7.72
CA ILE A 83 7.85 3.81 6.60
C ILE A 83 8.35 2.44 7.06
N ASP A 84 9.09 2.38 8.17
CA ASP A 84 9.62 1.14 8.72
C ASP A 84 8.52 0.13 9.07
N ALA A 85 7.40 0.61 9.64
CA ALA A 85 6.27 -0.24 9.98
C ALA A 85 5.58 -0.81 8.72
N VAL A 86 5.40 0.01 7.69
CA VAL A 86 4.83 -0.43 6.41
C VAL A 86 5.73 -1.47 5.75
N ASP A 87 7.04 -1.25 5.75
CA ASP A 87 7.99 -2.20 5.17
C ASP A 87 8.05 -3.50 5.97
N ALA A 88 8.02 -3.45 7.29
CA ALA A 88 7.94 -4.64 8.13
C ALA A 88 6.69 -5.48 7.80
N VAL A 89 5.53 -4.85 7.61
CA VAL A 89 4.29 -5.54 7.20
C VAL A 89 4.42 -6.11 5.79
N LYS A 90 4.94 -5.35 4.82
CA LYS A 90 5.16 -5.84 3.44
C LYS A 90 6.14 -7.01 3.38
N GLN A 91 7.13 -7.06 4.27
CA GLN A 91 8.10 -8.14 4.35
C GLN A 91 7.53 -9.36 5.07
N ALA A 92 6.74 -9.15 6.12
CA ALA A 92 6.06 -10.22 6.85
C ALA A 92 4.99 -10.91 6.00
N GLU A 93 4.22 -10.13 5.25
CA GLU A 93 3.17 -10.61 4.35
C GLU A 93 3.69 -10.92 2.94
N GLY A 94 4.92 -10.50 2.63
CA GLY A 94 5.66 -10.73 1.39
C GLY A 94 4.87 -10.38 0.14
N GLN A 95 5.10 -9.19 -0.46
CA GLN A 95 4.50 -8.80 -1.76
C GLN A 95 4.28 -10.03 -2.64
N SER A 96 3.00 -10.34 -2.89
CA SER A 96 2.64 -11.59 -3.55
C SER A 96 3.41 -11.67 -4.87
N ALA A 97 3.81 -12.87 -5.29
CA ALA A 97 4.52 -13.01 -6.57
C ALA A 97 3.75 -12.33 -7.72
N GLY A 98 2.41 -12.27 -7.62
CA GLY A 98 1.54 -11.53 -8.54
C GLY A 98 1.67 -10.00 -8.48
N GLU A 99 1.81 -9.40 -7.30
CA GLU A 99 2.02 -7.95 -7.15
C GLU A 99 3.39 -7.53 -7.69
N ARG A 100 4.44 -8.30 -7.38
CA ARG A 100 5.77 -8.06 -7.96
C ARG A 100 5.77 -8.20 -9.48
N ALA A 101 5.07 -9.20 -10.00
CA ALA A 101 4.90 -9.35 -11.44
C ALA A 101 4.11 -8.19 -12.07
N ARG A 102 3.09 -7.67 -11.36
CA ARG A 102 2.27 -6.55 -11.82
C ARG A 102 3.06 -5.24 -11.86
N ASP A 103 3.83 -4.94 -10.81
CA ASP A 103 4.68 -3.74 -10.75
C ASP A 103 5.79 -3.80 -11.81
N ALA A 104 6.41 -4.99 -11.99
CA ALA A 104 7.38 -5.21 -13.05
C ALA A 104 6.76 -5.03 -14.46
N LEU A 105 5.55 -5.54 -14.69
CA LEU A 105 4.83 -5.36 -15.95
C LEU A 105 4.44 -3.91 -16.19
N ASP A 106 4.01 -3.18 -15.17
CA ASP A 106 3.62 -1.77 -15.31
C ASP A 106 4.84 -0.86 -15.56
N SER A 107 5.97 -1.17 -14.92
CA SER A 107 7.25 -0.54 -15.22
C SER A 107 7.71 -0.81 -16.65
N LEU A 108 7.61 -2.06 -17.12
CA LEU A 108 7.95 -2.44 -18.49
C LEU A 108 7.04 -1.73 -19.50
N ARG A 109 5.74 -1.62 -19.22
CA ARG A 109 4.78 -0.88 -20.05
C ARG A 109 5.16 0.59 -20.25
N LYS A 110 5.72 1.23 -19.22
CA LYS A 110 6.11 2.65 -19.22
C LYS A 110 7.46 2.90 -19.87
N THR A 111 8.41 1.98 -19.71
CA THR A 111 9.81 2.15 -20.14
C THR A 111 10.11 1.53 -21.50
N ASP A 112 9.49 0.38 -21.82
CA ASP A 112 9.64 -0.32 -23.09
C ASP A 112 8.32 -0.97 -23.54
N ARG A 113 7.55 -0.20 -24.28
CA ARG A 113 6.24 -0.61 -24.78
C ARG A 113 6.30 -1.79 -25.75
N ALA A 114 7.41 -1.93 -26.48
CA ALA A 114 7.59 -3.01 -27.46
C ALA A 114 7.87 -4.34 -26.74
N ALA A 115 8.77 -4.31 -25.75
CA ALA A 115 9.05 -5.47 -24.90
C ALA A 115 7.82 -5.91 -24.09
N TYR A 116 7.06 -4.95 -23.54
CA TYR A 116 5.78 -5.25 -22.88
C TYR A 116 4.80 -5.97 -23.80
N ALA A 117 4.60 -5.46 -25.02
CA ALA A 117 3.69 -6.06 -25.99
C ALA A 117 4.14 -7.46 -26.44
N ALA A 118 5.45 -7.69 -26.56
CA ALA A 118 5.99 -9.02 -26.86
C ALA A 118 5.74 -10.00 -25.72
N LEU A 119 6.03 -9.60 -24.48
CA LEU A 119 5.83 -10.43 -23.28
C LEU A 119 4.36 -10.83 -23.09
N VAL A 120 3.42 -9.87 -23.21
CA VAL A 120 1.98 -10.14 -23.09
C VAL A 120 1.47 -11.07 -24.18
N ARG A 121 2.02 -10.98 -25.40
CA ARG A 121 1.67 -11.92 -26.49
C ARG A 121 2.19 -13.33 -26.21
N GLY A 122 3.42 -13.46 -25.72
CA GLY A 122 3.99 -14.77 -25.34
C GLY A 122 3.17 -15.46 -24.25
N LEU A 123 2.84 -14.73 -23.17
CA LEU A 123 2.04 -15.27 -22.06
C LEU A 123 0.63 -15.70 -22.49
N ARG A 124 0.02 -15.02 -23.47
CA ARG A 124 -1.28 -15.44 -24.02
C ARG A 124 -1.18 -16.71 -24.84
N ALA A 125 -0.14 -16.83 -25.66
CA ALA A 125 0.06 -18.03 -26.48
C ALA A 125 0.34 -19.27 -25.61
N GLU A 126 1.12 -19.14 -24.54
CA GLU A 126 1.38 -20.23 -23.59
C GLU A 126 0.14 -20.62 -22.77
N GLY A 127 -0.76 -19.68 -22.50
CA GLY A 127 -2.00 -19.92 -21.75
C GLY A 127 -3.12 -20.60 -22.56
N ASP A 128 -3.08 -20.53 -23.90
CA ASP A 128 -4.05 -21.19 -24.78
C ASP A 128 -3.67 -22.67 -25.08
N GLU A 129 -2.45 -23.10 -24.73
CA GLU A 129 -1.97 -24.48 -24.89
C GLU A 129 -2.06 -25.34 -23.61
N ALA A 130 -2.52 -24.77 -22.49
CA ALA A 130 -2.68 -25.44 -21.19
C ALA A 130 -4.15 -25.79 -20.89
#